data_AF-A0A7W0QXN2-F1
#
_entry.id   AF-A0A7W0QXN2-F1
#
_cell.length_a   1.000
_cell.length_b   1.000
_cell.length_c   1.000
_cell.angle_alpha   90.00
_cell.angle_beta   90.00
_cell.angle_gamma   90.00
#
_symmetry.space_group_name_H-M   'P 1'
#
loop_
_entity.id
_entity.type
_entity.pdbx_description
1 polymer ?
#
loop_
_entity_poly.entity_id
_entity_poly.type
_entity_poly.pdbx_seq_one_letter_code
_entity_poly.pdbx_strand_id
1 'polypeptide(L)'
;MSGDDVFPDRDMSPRDKIEFMLEQEGWAMDAVRARADLDPPMPTYSYTVGFEDRFAFPELCVFGLKPVACRGLFGMVADALAGGTEFPVGPAFIGLLDG
;
A
#
# COMPACT_ATOMS: atom_id res chain seq x y z
N MET A 1 13.82 -32.44 0.84
CA MET A 1 13.80 -31.37 1.86
C MET A 1 14.31 -30.09 1.22
N SER A 2 13.41 -29.10 1.17
CA SER A 2 13.57 -27.64 1.03
C SER A 2 14.73 -27.11 0.16
N GLY A 3 14.37 -26.55 -0.99
CA GLY A 3 14.68 -25.14 -1.18
C GLY A 3 13.36 -24.40 -1.03
N ASP A 4 13.09 -23.81 0.13
CA ASP A 4 12.10 -22.74 0.26
C ASP A 4 12.44 -21.76 -0.86
N ASP A 5 11.50 -21.53 -1.76
CA ASP A 5 11.64 -20.46 -2.71
C ASP A 5 11.69 -19.18 -1.88
N VAL A 6 12.86 -18.55 -1.83
CA VAL A 6 13.14 -17.36 -0.99
C VAL A 6 12.24 -16.19 -1.41
N PHE A 7 11.59 -16.29 -2.57
CA PHE A 7 10.69 -15.30 -3.15
C PHE A 7 9.46 -15.99 -3.78
N PRO A 8 8.49 -16.47 -2.97
CA PRO A 8 7.29 -17.15 -3.46
C PRO A 8 6.42 -16.28 -4.38
N ASP A 9 6.69 -14.97 -4.42
CA ASP A 9 6.01 -13.93 -5.16
C ASP A 9 6.47 -13.73 -6.61
N ARG A 10 7.55 -14.39 -7.07
CA ARG A 10 8.06 -14.13 -8.44
C ARG A 10 7.09 -14.54 -9.54
N ASP A 11 6.41 -15.65 -9.37
CA ASP A 11 5.51 -16.24 -10.38
C ASP A 11 4.02 -16.05 -10.06
N MET A 12 3.69 -15.43 -8.92
CA MET A 12 2.30 -15.20 -8.51
C MET A 12 1.60 -14.19 -9.42
N SER A 13 0.32 -14.44 -9.73
CA SER A 13 -0.49 -13.45 -10.42
C SER A 13 -0.69 -12.21 -9.54
N PRO A 14 -0.98 -11.03 -10.12
CA PRO A 14 -1.28 -9.83 -9.32
C PRO A 14 -2.39 -10.06 -8.30
N ARG A 15 -3.41 -10.85 -8.66
CA ARG A 15 -4.51 -11.21 -7.75
C ARG A 15 -4.01 -12.04 -6.56
N ASP A 16 -3.23 -13.09 -6.83
CA ASP A 16 -2.75 -13.98 -5.77
C ASP A 16 -1.82 -13.24 -4.80
N LYS A 17 -1.04 -12.27 -5.31
CA LYS A 17 -0.20 -11.41 -4.47
C LYS A 17 -1.04 -10.58 -3.50
N ILE A 18 -2.13 -10.01 -3.99
CA ILE A 18 -3.06 -9.25 -3.16
C ILE A 18 -3.71 -10.15 -2.12
N GLU A 19 -4.20 -11.31 -2.51
CA GLU A 19 -4.81 -12.29 -1.59
C GLU A 19 -3.82 -12.72 -0.50
N PHE A 20 -2.58 -13.06 -0.88
CA PHE A 20 -1.54 -13.41 0.07
C PHE A 20 -1.22 -12.29 1.07
N MET A 21 -1.08 -11.04 0.61
CA MET A 21 -0.87 -9.91 1.51
C MET A 21 -2.07 -9.68 2.45
N LEU A 22 -3.29 -9.81 1.94
CA LEU A 22 -4.51 -9.70 2.75
C LEU A 22 -4.56 -10.79 3.83
N GLU A 23 -4.18 -12.02 3.52
CA GLU A 23 -4.15 -13.11 4.51
C GLU A 23 -3.10 -12.89 5.60
N GLN A 24 -1.93 -12.35 5.25
CA GLN A 24 -0.83 -12.15 6.20
C GLN A 24 -1.00 -10.90 7.04
N GLU A 25 -1.45 -9.81 6.42
CA GLU A 25 -1.45 -8.47 7.03
C GLU A 25 -2.85 -7.90 7.17
N GLY A 26 -3.90 -8.47 6.60
CA GLY A 26 -5.25 -7.87 6.58
C GLY A 26 -5.37 -6.63 5.71
N TRP A 27 -4.31 -6.26 4.98
CA TRP A 27 -4.31 -5.23 3.93
C TRP A 27 -3.23 -5.61 2.91
N ALA A 28 -3.34 -5.03 1.72
CA ALA A 28 -2.37 -5.22 0.65
C ALA A 28 -1.99 -3.89 0.01
N MET A 29 -0.89 -3.92 -0.75
CA MET A 29 -0.46 -2.81 -1.58
C MET A 29 -0.28 -3.29 -3.01
N ASP A 30 -0.68 -2.48 -3.98
CA ASP A 30 -0.26 -2.63 -5.36
C ASP A 30 0.36 -1.34 -5.91
N ALA A 31 1.03 -1.44 -7.05
CA ALA A 31 1.59 -0.32 -7.76
C ALA A 31 1.24 -0.33 -9.25
N VAL A 32 0.76 0.81 -9.73
CA VAL A 32 0.44 1.04 -11.13
C VAL A 32 1.57 1.83 -11.78
N ARG A 33 2.06 1.33 -12.92
CA ARG A 33 3.08 2.01 -13.70
C ARG A 33 2.53 3.27 -14.34
N ALA A 34 3.39 4.28 -14.49
CA ALA A 34 3.05 5.51 -15.20
C ALA A 34 2.46 5.23 -16.59
N ARG A 35 1.43 5.99 -16.94
CA ARG A 35 0.74 5.99 -18.23
C ARG A 35 0.89 7.36 -18.86
N ALA A 36 1.97 7.52 -19.63
CA ALA A 36 2.29 8.76 -20.35
C ALA A 36 1.42 8.95 -21.62
N ASP A 37 0.67 7.92 -22.01
CA ASP A 37 -0.25 7.89 -23.15
C ASP A 37 -1.65 8.45 -22.83
N LEU A 38 -1.92 8.82 -21.57
CA LEU A 38 -3.18 9.43 -21.14
C LEU A 38 -3.12 10.97 -21.20
N ASP A 39 -4.29 11.62 -21.25
CA ASP A 39 -4.44 13.08 -21.14
C ASP A 39 -5.47 13.42 -20.04
N PRO A 40 -5.03 13.94 -18.86
CA PRO A 40 -3.64 14.21 -18.50
C PRO A 40 -2.84 12.92 -18.25
N PRO A 41 -1.49 12.96 -18.37
CA PRO A 41 -0.64 11.81 -18.10
C PRO A 41 -0.73 11.41 -16.61
N MET A 42 -0.73 10.11 -16.36
CA MET A 42 -0.82 9.56 -15.00
C MET A 42 0.56 9.07 -14.54
N PRO A 43 1.14 9.62 -13.46
CA PRO A 43 2.43 9.14 -12.96
C PRO A 43 2.27 7.77 -12.29
N THR A 44 3.39 7.10 -12.01
CA THR A 44 3.38 5.89 -11.17
C THR A 44 2.72 6.21 -9.84
N TYR A 45 1.84 5.33 -9.38
CA TYR A 45 1.22 5.43 -8.07
C TYR A 45 1.13 4.06 -7.40
N SER A 46 1.05 4.06 -6.09
CA SER A 46 0.77 2.88 -5.28
C SER A 46 -0.46 3.12 -4.45
N TYR A 47 -1.23 2.07 -4.20
CA TYR A 47 -2.47 2.17 -3.45
C TYR A 47 -2.63 0.97 -2.51
N THR A 48 -3.41 1.15 -1.47
CA THR A 48 -3.78 0.09 -0.53
C THR A 48 -5.08 -0.60 -0.93
N VAL A 49 -5.25 -1.83 -0.45
CA VAL A 49 -6.51 -2.57 -0.49
C VAL A 49 -6.73 -3.16 0.90
N GLY A 50 -7.93 -2.97 1.46
CA GLY A 50 -8.35 -3.54 2.75
C GLY A 50 -8.17 -2.62 3.95
N PHE A 51 -7.77 -1.36 3.77
CA PHE A 51 -7.75 -0.38 4.89
C PHE A 51 -9.16 -0.10 5.40
N GLU A 52 -10.16 -0.07 4.52
CA GLU A 52 -11.54 0.18 4.92
C GLU A 52 -12.05 -0.95 5.82
N ASP A 53 -11.82 -2.20 5.42
CA ASP A 53 -12.22 -3.37 6.20
C ASP A 53 -11.41 -3.53 7.50
N ARG A 54 -10.10 -3.26 7.45
CA ARG A 54 -9.21 -3.48 8.60
C ARG A 54 -9.28 -2.38 9.64
N PHE A 55 -9.42 -1.12 9.23
CA PHE A 55 -9.26 0.06 10.08
C PHE A 55 -10.47 1.00 10.07
N ALA A 56 -11.52 0.71 9.30
CA ALA A 56 -12.60 1.65 9.01
C ALA A 56 -12.06 3.00 8.47
N PHE A 57 -10.97 2.94 7.71
CA PHE A 57 -10.24 4.09 7.20
C PHE A 57 -10.13 4.02 5.66
N PRO A 58 -10.24 5.14 4.92
CA PRO A 58 -10.16 5.12 3.47
C PRO A 58 -8.85 4.51 2.93
N GLU A 59 -8.92 3.89 1.76
CA GLU A 59 -7.72 3.47 1.04
C GLU A 59 -6.81 4.65 0.72
N LEU A 60 -5.51 4.40 0.82
CA LEU A 60 -4.48 5.39 0.55
C LEU A 60 -3.96 5.23 -0.86
N CYS A 61 -3.59 6.36 -1.46
CA CYS A 61 -2.91 6.38 -2.76
C CYS A 61 -1.76 7.39 -2.73
N VAL A 62 -0.59 6.98 -3.20
CA VAL A 62 0.62 7.79 -3.22
C VAL A 62 1.16 7.85 -4.65
N PHE A 63 1.30 9.06 -5.17
CA PHE A 63 1.80 9.32 -6.51
C PHE A 63 3.28 9.72 -6.48
N GLY A 64 4.03 9.31 -7.51
CA GLY A 64 5.38 9.81 -7.78
C GLY A 64 6.51 9.16 -6.96
N LEU A 65 6.20 8.30 -5.98
CA LEU A 65 7.21 7.55 -5.24
C LEU A 65 7.45 6.15 -5.84
N LYS A 66 8.63 5.59 -5.57
CA LYS A 66 8.91 4.17 -5.88
C LYS A 66 8.05 3.27 -5.01
N PRO A 67 7.52 2.14 -5.52
CA PRO A 67 6.68 1.22 -4.74
C PRO A 67 7.27 0.81 -3.39
N VAL A 68 8.58 0.54 -3.33
CA VAL A 68 9.28 0.18 -2.09
C VAL A 68 9.21 1.28 -1.01
N ALA A 69 9.20 2.56 -1.40
CA ALA A 69 9.05 3.67 -0.46
C ALA A 69 7.60 3.80 0.01
N CYS A 70 6.63 3.60 -0.89
CA CYS A 70 5.20 3.58 -0.54
C CYS A 70 4.88 2.47 0.47
N ARG A 71 5.48 1.28 0.34
CA ARG A 71 5.25 0.16 1.27
C ARG A 71 5.61 0.52 2.72
N GLY A 72 6.71 1.24 2.92
CA GLY A 72 7.09 1.77 4.23
C GLY A 72 6.12 2.82 4.73
N LEU A 73 5.70 3.76 3.87
CA LEU A 73 4.74 4.80 4.22
C LEU A 73 3.36 4.23 4.61
N PHE A 74 2.82 3.29 3.84
CA PHE A 74 1.58 2.60 4.17
C PHE A 74 1.70 1.79 5.45
N GLY A 75 2.85 1.12 5.67
CA GLY A 75 3.13 0.44 6.93
C GLY A 75 3.05 1.37 8.13
N MET A 76 3.68 2.55 8.06
CA MET A 76 3.61 3.54 9.15
C MET A 76 2.17 4.01 9.41
N VAL A 77 1.36 4.23 8.37
CA VAL A 77 -0.05 4.59 8.57
C VAL A 77 -0.86 3.43 9.15
N ALA A 78 -0.64 2.20 8.67
CA ALA A 78 -1.29 1.01 9.20
C ALA A 78 -0.96 0.78 10.69
N ASP A 79 0.30 0.96 11.09
CA ASP A 79 0.74 0.84 12.47
C ASP A 79 0.12 1.95 13.35
N ALA A 80 0.07 3.18 12.85
CA ALA A 80 -0.57 4.29 13.54
C ALA A 80 -2.09 4.07 13.72
N LEU A 81 -2.79 3.61 12.68
CA LEU A 81 -4.20 3.24 12.74
C LEU A 81 -4.45 2.09 13.73
N ALA A 82 -3.61 1.04 13.69
CA ALA A 82 -3.67 -0.07 14.64
C ALA A 82 -3.43 0.40 16.09
N GLY A 83 -2.62 1.44 16.27
CA GLY A 83 -2.38 2.11 17.56
C GLY A 83 -3.51 3.07 18.00
N GLY A 84 -4.56 3.25 17.19
CA GLY A 84 -5.69 4.13 17.50
C GLY A 84 -5.48 5.59 17.11
N THR A 85 -4.52 5.89 16.23
CA THR A 85 -4.32 7.24 15.70
C THR A 85 -5.48 7.63 14.78
N GLU A 86 -6.13 8.75 15.07
CA GLU A 86 -7.16 9.32 14.20
C GLU A 86 -6.52 10.26 13.17
N PHE A 87 -6.54 9.87 11.90
CA PHE A 87 -6.10 10.74 10.81
C PHE A 87 -7.28 11.57 10.29
N PRO A 88 -7.09 12.89 10.08
CA PRO A 88 -8.12 13.72 9.46
C PRO A 88 -8.32 13.33 8.00
N VAL A 89 -9.58 13.22 7.58
CA VAL A 89 -9.95 13.05 6.17
C VAL A 89 -10.37 14.39 5.59
N GLY A 90 -9.69 14.83 4.52
CA GLY A 90 -9.92 16.11 3.84
C GLY A 90 -8.82 17.14 4.10
N PRO A 91 -8.54 17.52 5.35
CA PRO A 91 -7.39 18.36 5.69
C PRO A 91 -6.05 17.63 5.51
N ALA A 92 -4.97 18.39 5.32
CA ALA A 92 -3.62 17.84 5.34
C ALA A 92 -3.24 17.39 6.76
N PHE A 93 -2.68 16.19 6.87
CA PHE A 93 -2.05 15.71 8.10
C PHE A 93 -0.55 16.00 8.07
N ILE A 94 -0.02 16.59 9.15
CA ILE A 94 1.40 16.91 9.32
C ILE A 94 1.91 16.15 10.53
N GLY A 95 3.13 15.60 10.43
CA GLY A 95 3.80 14.93 11.54
C GLY A 95 3.95 13.42 11.41
N LEU A 96 3.44 12.80 10.34
CA LEU A 96 3.61 11.35 10.12
C LEU A 96 5.08 10.91 10.05
N LEU A 97 5.95 11.79 9.57
CA LEU A 97 7.38 11.52 9.39
C LEU A 97 8.27 12.14 10.48
N ASP A 98 7.66 12.73 11.52
CA ASP A 98 8.40 13.43 12.59
C ASP A 98 8.89 12.48 13.71
N GLY A 99 8.71 11.17 13.51
CA GLY A 99 9.12 10.11 14.44
C GLY A 99 10.63 9.91 14.57
#